data_AF-A0A653BV83-F1
#
_entry.id   AF-A0A653BV83-F1
#
_cell.length_a   1.000
_cell.length_b   1.000
_cell.length_c   1.000
_cell.angle_alpha   90.00
_cell.angle_beta   90.00
_cell.angle_gamma   90.00
#
_symmetry.space_group_name_H-M   'P 1'
#
loop_
_entity.id
_entity.type
_entity.pdbx_description
1 polymer ?
#
loop_
_entity_poly.entity_id
_entity_poly.type
_entity_poly.pdbx_seq_one_letter_code
_entity_poly.pdbx_strand_id
1 'polypeptide(L)'
;MTLSDRNYHSHLFAPSWKIKITQLECPADRKFFSLPSQDVNQDFPQLAPLGAIQYFNERAGYIKSFGYDGSVSIQSYTYDQKYAIAFKRDIGTCGISFTPQYIYLPYTSGTGIIADKDCTHYLFVPDLYFDVDPLKPNPNDMVAKVCLKENLTFRSYAPGPLYIYFSSVATDFATEEDKRQGFNIKYELLNKCI
;
A
#
# COMPACT_ATOMS: atom_id res chain seq x y z
N MET A 1 21.93 -0.83 -20.34
CA MET A 1 21.64 -2.24 -20.09
C MET A 1 20.30 -2.54 -20.72
N THR A 2 20.27 -3.17 -21.90
CA THR A 2 19.05 -3.43 -22.67
C THR A 2 18.31 -4.63 -22.08
N LEU A 3 17.00 -4.49 -21.87
CA LEU A 3 16.15 -5.61 -21.49
C LEU A 3 16.17 -6.64 -22.64
N SER A 4 16.66 -7.85 -22.39
CA SER A 4 16.69 -8.93 -23.37
C SER A 4 15.25 -9.36 -23.74
N ASP A 5 14.97 -9.40 -25.04
CA ASP A 5 13.68 -9.84 -25.58
C ASP A 5 13.48 -11.34 -25.33
N ARG A 6 12.39 -11.69 -24.64
CA ARG A 6 12.03 -13.07 -24.30
C ARG A 6 11.59 -13.89 -25.51
N ASN A 7 11.25 -13.26 -26.64
CA ASN A 7 10.94 -13.96 -27.88
C ASN A 7 12.18 -14.62 -28.50
N TYR A 8 13.36 -14.08 -28.24
CA TYR A 8 14.63 -14.54 -28.82
C TYR A 8 15.51 -15.32 -27.84
N HIS A 9 15.11 -15.41 -26.56
CA HIS A 9 15.88 -16.08 -25.51
C HIS A 9 14.99 -16.99 -24.65
N SER A 10 14.68 -18.17 -25.18
CA SER A 10 13.84 -19.21 -24.55
C SER A 10 14.41 -19.81 -23.26
N HIS A 11 15.70 -19.55 -22.95
CA HIS A 11 16.37 -20.00 -21.73
C HIS A 11 16.19 -19.06 -20.54
N LEU A 12 15.57 -17.90 -20.72
CA LEU A 12 15.30 -16.98 -19.61
C LEU A 12 14.23 -17.56 -18.68
N PHE A 13 14.44 -17.46 -17.36
CA PHE A 13 13.48 -17.92 -16.35
C PHE A 13 12.09 -17.33 -16.63
N ALA A 14 11.11 -18.21 -16.87
CA ALA A 14 9.72 -17.82 -16.99
C ALA A 14 9.19 -17.49 -15.59
N PRO A 15 8.72 -16.26 -15.33
CA PRO A 15 8.08 -15.97 -14.06
C PRO A 15 6.86 -16.90 -13.92
N SER A 16 6.79 -17.62 -12.81
CA SER A 16 5.64 -18.46 -12.48
C SER A 16 5.03 -17.94 -11.18
N TRP A 17 3.70 -17.81 -11.17
CA TRP A 17 2.93 -17.42 -10.00
C TRP A 17 1.98 -18.56 -9.65
N LYS A 18 1.97 -18.98 -8.38
CA LYS A 18 0.95 -19.90 -7.86
C LYS A 18 -0.26 -19.07 -7.47
N ILE A 19 -1.16 -18.85 -8.42
CA ILE A 19 -2.41 -18.10 -8.19
C ILE A 19 -3.46 -19.08 -7.68
N LYS A 20 -3.97 -18.88 -6.45
CA LYS A 20 -5.17 -19.56 -5.98
C LYS A 20 -6.38 -18.69 -6.34
N ILE A 21 -7.14 -19.12 -7.34
CA ILE A 21 -8.43 -18.51 -7.67
C ILE A 21 -9.44 -19.03 -6.67
N THR A 22 -10.03 -18.13 -5.89
CA THR A 22 -11.18 -18.46 -5.03
C THR A 22 -12.40 -17.83 -5.68
N GLN A 23 -13.37 -18.66 -6.09
CA GLN A 23 -14.62 -18.14 -6.62
C GLN A 23 -15.38 -17.47 -5.48
N LEU A 24 -15.75 -16.20 -5.69
CA LEU A 24 -16.47 -15.42 -4.70
C LEU A 24 -17.91 -15.92 -4.59
N GLU A 25 -18.45 -15.90 -3.36
CA GLU A 25 -19.89 -16.07 -3.18
C GLU A 25 -20.60 -14.95 -3.96
N CYS A 26 -21.47 -15.36 -4.88
CA CYS A 26 -22.32 -14.40 -5.57
C CYS A 26 -23.36 -13.91 -4.55
N PRO A 27 -23.56 -12.59 -4.36
CA PRO A 27 -24.70 -12.11 -3.60
C PRO A 27 -25.95 -12.70 -4.26
N ALA A 28 -26.65 -13.55 -3.51
CA ALA A 28 -27.82 -14.27 -4.00
C ALA A 28 -28.99 -13.29 -4.11
N ASP A 29 -29.01 -12.51 -5.18
CA ASP A 29 -30.20 -11.75 -5.59
C ASP A 29 -30.68 -12.23 -6.97
N ARG A 30 -30.70 -13.56 -7.12
CA ARG A 30 -31.47 -14.22 -8.18
C ARG A 30 -32.80 -14.61 -7.58
N LYS A 31 -33.91 -14.23 -8.24
CA LYS A 31 -35.33 -14.42 -7.86
C LYS A 31 -35.76 -15.79 -7.31
N PHE A 32 -34.90 -16.81 -7.32
CA PHE A 32 -35.17 -18.17 -6.88
C PHE A 32 -34.37 -18.64 -5.66
N PHE A 33 -33.45 -17.84 -5.12
CA PHE A 33 -32.68 -18.16 -3.91
C PHE A 33 -32.69 -16.96 -2.97
N SER A 34 -33.75 -16.83 -2.16
CA SER A 34 -33.79 -15.89 -1.05
C SER A 34 -33.03 -16.50 0.13
N LEU A 35 -31.78 -16.10 0.32
CA LEU A 35 -31.13 -16.28 1.63
C LEU A 35 -31.76 -15.26 2.60
N PRO A 36 -32.07 -15.64 3.86
CA PRO A 36 -32.61 -14.71 4.83
C PRO A 36 -31.59 -13.57 5.01
N SER A 37 -31.99 -12.40 4.54
CA SER A 37 -31.26 -11.16 4.57
C SER A 37 -31.00 -10.74 6.01
N GLN A 38 -29.75 -10.77 6.45
CA GLN A 38 -29.21 -9.76 7.38
C GLN A 38 -27.67 -9.76 7.49
N ASP A 39 -26.96 -10.84 7.19
CA ASP A 39 -25.49 -10.90 7.35
C ASP A 39 -24.74 -11.38 6.08
N VAL A 40 -25.15 -10.92 4.89
CA VAL A 40 -24.28 -11.08 3.72
C VAL A 40 -23.19 -10.02 3.85
N ASN A 41 -21.98 -10.43 4.25
CA ASN A 41 -20.79 -9.59 4.34
C ASN A 41 -20.52 -8.86 3.01
N GLN A 42 -20.99 -7.60 2.91
CA GLN A 42 -20.85 -6.73 1.73
C GLN A 42 -19.48 -6.04 1.66
N ASP A 43 -18.61 -6.26 2.63
CA ASP A 43 -17.25 -5.74 2.69
C ASP A 43 -16.27 -6.49 1.75
N PHE A 44 -16.69 -7.63 1.19
CA PHE A 44 -15.84 -8.48 0.34
C PHE A 44 -15.22 -7.76 -0.88
N PRO A 45 -15.92 -6.88 -1.63
CA PRO A 45 -15.31 -6.09 -2.72
C PRO A 45 -14.28 -5.07 -2.23
N GLN A 46 -14.30 -4.75 -0.93
CA GLN A 46 -13.43 -3.78 -0.28
C GLN A 46 -12.23 -4.45 0.41
N LEU A 47 -12.20 -5.79 0.50
CA LEU A 47 -11.09 -6.55 1.05
C LEU A 47 -10.02 -6.79 0.00
N ALA A 48 -8.76 -6.60 0.39
CA ALA A 48 -7.64 -7.11 -0.39
C ALA A 48 -7.70 -8.65 -0.42
N PRO A 49 -7.67 -9.31 -1.59
CA PRO A 49 -7.54 -10.76 -1.65
C PRO A 49 -6.27 -11.23 -0.92
N LEU A 50 -6.31 -12.41 -0.31
CA LEU A 50 -5.11 -12.98 0.33
C LEU A 50 -3.98 -13.15 -0.70
N GLY A 51 -2.83 -12.54 -0.41
CA GLY A 51 -1.69 -12.51 -1.34
C GLY A 51 -1.83 -11.54 -2.50
N ALA A 52 -2.80 -10.62 -2.47
CA ALA A 52 -2.95 -9.59 -3.47
C ALA A 52 -1.70 -8.70 -3.54
N ILE A 53 -1.39 -8.28 -4.77
CA ILE A 53 -0.34 -7.32 -5.06
C ILE A 53 -0.97 -6.21 -5.90
N GLN A 54 -0.89 -4.96 -5.44
CA GLN A 54 -1.14 -3.82 -6.32
C GLN A 54 0.14 -3.58 -7.11
N TYR A 55 0.11 -3.72 -8.44
CA TYR A 55 1.30 -3.55 -9.27
C TYR A 55 1.17 -2.34 -10.19
N PHE A 56 2.08 -1.41 -10.04
CA PHE A 56 2.08 -0.13 -10.74
C PHE A 56 3.18 -0.09 -11.80
N ASN A 57 2.79 0.09 -13.06
CA ASN A 57 3.71 0.15 -14.20
C ASN A 57 4.11 1.57 -14.61
N GLU A 58 3.38 2.56 -14.12
CA GLU A 58 3.54 3.96 -14.48
C GLU A 58 4.63 4.62 -13.63
N ARG A 59 5.21 5.70 -14.15
CA ARG A 59 6.23 6.46 -13.42
C ARG A 59 5.68 7.27 -12.25
N ALA A 60 4.40 7.58 -12.29
CA ALA A 60 3.73 8.29 -11.23
C ALA A 60 2.27 7.87 -11.20
N GLY A 61 1.63 8.00 -10.03
CA GLY A 61 0.23 7.65 -9.88
C GLY A 61 -0.20 7.78 -8.43
N TYR A 62 -1.28 7.09 -8.06
CA TYR A 62 -1.81 7.08 -6.71
C TYR A 62 -1.91 5.66 -6.19
N ILE A 63 -1.42 5.43 -4.98
CA ILE A 63 -1.69 4.23 -4.20
C ILE A 63 -2.80 4.55 -3.20
N LYS A 64 -3.78 3.66 -3.12
CA LYS A 64 -4.92 3.80 -2.22
C LYS A 64 -5.12 2.51 -1.42
N SER A 65 -5.56 2.65 -0.18
CA SER A 65 -6.00 1.49 0.60
C SER A 65 -7.26 0.88 0.00
N PHE A 66 -7.38 -0.45 0.05
CA PHE A 66 -8.62 -1.11 -0.40
C PHE A 66 -9.79 -0.69 0.49
N GLY A 67 -10.95 -0.43 -0.13
CA GLY A 67 -12.12 0.10 0.59
C GLY A 67 -12.09 1.60 0.86
N TYR A 68 -11.00 2.31 0.52
CA TYR A 68 -10.92 3.77 0.67
C TYR A 68 -11.29 4.47 -0.65
N ASP A 69 -12.42 5.18 -0.65
CA ASP A 69 -12.94 5.89 -1.82
C ASP A 69 -12.38 7.31 -2.01
N GLY A 70 -11.60 7.82 -1.06
CA GLY A 70 -11.07 9.18 -1.09
C GLY A 70 -12.01 10.24 -0.52
N SER A 71 -13.20 9.87 -0.05
CA SER A 71 -14.08 10.76 0.68
C SER A 71 -13.66 10.81 2.15
N VAL A 72 -13.38 12.02 2.65
CA VAL A 72 -12.93 12.25 4.04
C VAL A 72 -14.03 11.90 5.07
N SER A 73 -15.26 11.70 4.61
CA SER A 73 -16.43 11.69 5.47
C SER A 73 -16.70 10.35 6.18
N ILE A 74 -16.60 9.16 5.56
CA ILE A 74 -17.17 7.95 6.19
C ILE A 74 -16.57 6.59 5.75
N GLN A 75 -15.33 6.49 5.24
CA GLN A 75 -14.80 5.18 4.85
C GLN A 75 -13.36 4.96 5.29
N SER A 76 -13.20 3.97 6.17
CA SER A 76 -11.91 3.37 6.50
C SER A 76 -11.61 2.23 5.55
N TYR A 77 -10.33 1.84 5.39
CA TYR A 77 -10.03 0.52 4.85
C TYR A 77 -10.63 -0.58 5.72
N THR A 78 -10.92 -1.73 5.13
CA THR A 78 -11.39 -2.92 5.85
C THR A 78 -10.26 -3.57 6.65
N TYR A 79 -10.61 -4.26 7.75
CA TYR A 79 -9.64 -4.69 8.77
C TYR A 79 -8.77 -5.89 8.37
N ASP A 80 -7.70 -6.13 9.14
CA ASP A 80 -6.77 -7.27 9.02
C ASP A 80 -6.25 -7.49 7.59
N GLN A 81 -6.00 -6.38 6.88
CA GLN A 81 -5.49 -6.40 5.53
C GLN A 81 -3.98 -6.54 5.50
N LYS A 82 -3.52 -7.47 4.66
CA LYS A 82 -2.11 -7.74 4.42
C LYS A 82 -1.88 -7.92 2.93
N TYR A 83 -1.21 -6.95 2.30
CA TYR A 83 -0.94 -6.99 0.87
C TYR A 83 0.32 -6.21 0.51
N ALA A 84 0.92 -6.57 -0.62
CA ALA A 84 2.07 -5.86 -1.15
C ALA A 84 1.64 -4.86 -2.22
N ILE A 85 2.38 -3.78 -2.36
CA ILE A 85 2.26 -2.83 -3.45
C ILE A 85 3.63 -2.74 -4.12
N ALA A 86 3.72 -3.10 -5.38
CA ALA A 86 4.97 -3.18 -6.13
C ALA A 86 5.00 -2.17 -7.28
N PHE A 87 6.18 -1.63 -7.55
CA PHE A 87 6.40 -0.62 -8.59
C PHE A 87 7.39 -1.13 -9.63
N LYS A 88 7.01 -1.04 -10.91
CA LYS A 88 7.92 -1.27 -12.03
C LYS A 88 8.94 -0.14 -12.09
N ARG A 89 10.23 -0.45 -11.95
CA ARG A 89 11.30 0.53 -12.10
C ARG A 89 11.82 0.53 -13.53
N ASP A 90 11.98 1.72 -14.08
CA ASP A 90 12.66 1.91 -15.36
C ASP A 90 14.18 1.96 -15.15
N ILE A 91 14.93 1.79 -16.24
CA ILE A 91 16.38 1.99 -16.23
C ILE A 91 16.66 3.46 -15.87
N GLY A 92 17.51 3.66 -14.86
CA GLY A 92 17.85 4.98 -14.34
C GLY A 92 16.97 5.45 -13.17
N THR A 93 15.93 4.70 -12.79
CA THR A 93 15.19 4.97 -11.57
C THR A 93 16.06 4.64 -10.35
N CYS A 94 16.30 5.65 -9.52
CA CYS A 94 17.17 5.55 -8.34
C CYS A 94 16.38 5.60 -7.03
N GLY A 95 15.11 6.03 -7.05
CA GLY A 95 14.25 6.05 -5.86
C GLY A 95 12.79 6.27 -6.20
N ILE A 96 11.95 6.37 -5.18
CA ILE A 96 10.53 6.75 -5.29
C ILE A 96 10.23 7.80 -4.23
N SER A 97 9.51 8.85 -4.63
CA SER A 97 8.93 9.84 -3.73
C SER A 97 7.46 9.56 -3.51
N PHE A 98 7.02 9.71 -2.26
CA PHE A 98 5.65 9.49 -1.82
C PHE A 98 5.13 10.77 -1.18
N THR A 99 4.08 11.34 -1.76
CA THR A 99 3.42 12.56 -1.29
C THR A 99 2.00 12.20 -0.86
N PRO A 100 1.73 12.07 0.45
CA PRO A 100 0.38 11.79 0.93
C PRO A 100 -0.57 12.94 0.63
N GLN A 101 -1.68 12.65 -0.05
CA GLN A 101 -2.84 13.55 -0.05
C GLN A 101 -3.65 13.34 1.22
N TYR A 102 -3.76 12.08 1.61
CA TYR A 102 -4.35 11.64 2.85
C TYR A 102 -3.59 10.43 3.36
N ILE A 103 -3.27 10.45 4.65
CA ILE A 103 -2.75 9.28 5.35
C ILE A 103 -3.15 9.40 6.81
N TYR A 104 -3.83 8.37 7.29
CA TYR A 104 -4.12 8.19 8.70
C TYR A 104 -4.10 6.70 9.01
N LEU A 105 -3.02 6.27 9.66
CA LEU A 105 -2.84 4.90 10.12
C LEU A 105 -2.70 4.90 11.65
N PRO A 106 -3.47 4.08 12.39
CA PRO A 106 -3.39 4.02 13.84
C PRO A 106 -2.01 3.69 14.39
N TYR A 107 -1.68 4.35 15.49
CA TYR A 107 -0.45 4.20 16.25
C TYR A 107 -0.74 4.28 17.76
N THR A 108 0.16 3.73 18.59
CA THR A 108 -0.06 3.57 20.04
C THR A 108 0.45 4.71 20.91
N SER A 109 1.40 5.53 20.44
CA SER A 109 2.08 6.52 21.30
C SER A 109 1.58 7.95 21.11
N GLY A 110 1.27 8.66 22.19
CA GLY A 110 0.96 10.11 22.17
C GLY A 110 2.17 11.03 21.97
N THR A 111 3.38 10.48 21.73
CA THR A 111 4.66 11.21 21.64
C THR A 111 4.95 11.81 20.25
N GLY A 112 4.05 11.62 19.28
CA GLY A 112 4.15 12.29 17.98
C GLY A 112 5.28 11.79 17.08
N ILE A 113 5.83 10.60 17.32
CA ILE A 113 6.78 9.98 16.38
C ILE A 113 5.97 9.19 15.34
N ILE A 114 6.15 9.62 14.09
CA ILE A 114 5.25 9.37 12.97
C ILE A 114 5.66 8.08 12.20
N ALA A 115 6.51 7.23 12.79
CA ALA A 115 7.08 6.05 12.13
C ALA A 115 7.65 5.02 13.12
N ASP A 116 7.89 3.81 12.61
CA ASP A 116 8.59 2.71 13.31
C ASP A 116 7.80 1.96 14.42
N LYS A 117 8.28 1.95 15.67
CA LYS A 117 7.84 0.99 16.71
C LYS A 117 6.41 1.22 17.21
N ASP A 118 5.90 2.44 17.08
CA ASP A 118 4.61 2.82 17.60
C ASP A 118 3.45 2.58 16.62
N CYS A 119 3.74 2.10 15.41
CA CYS A 119 2.72 1.86 14.39
C CYS A 119 1.94 0.56 14.64
N THR A 120 0.65 0.68 14.92
CA THR A 120 -0.29 -0.47 14.97
C THR A 120 -0.60 -0.95 13.56
N HIS A 121 -0.99 -0.01 12.70
CA HIS A 121 -1.15 -0.24 11.26
C HIS A 121 -0.04 0.52 10.54
N TYR A 122 0.56 -0.08 9.51
CA TYR A 122 1.72 0.51 8.87
C TYR A 122 1.86 0.18 7.40
N LEU A 123 2.49 1.09 6.69
CA LEU A 123 3.16 0.81 5.43
C LEU A 123 4.64 0.57 5.70
N PHE A 124 5.11 -0.65 5.45
CA PHE A 124 6.52 -0.95 5.42
C PHE A 124 7.11 -0.44 4.11
N VAL A 125 8.08 0.45 4.19
CA VAL A 125 8.80 1.02 3.06
C VAL A 125 10.29 0.81 3.31
N PRO A 126 10.99 0.04 2.46
CA PRO A 126 12.41 -0.19 2.66
C PRO A 126 13.21 1.08 2.36
N ASP A 127 14.30 1.30 3.10
CA ASP A 127 15.24 2.42 2.90
C ASP A 127 14.53 3.79 2.87
N LEU A 128 13.66 4.00 3.86
CA LEU A 128 12.73 5.11 3.94
C LEU A 128 13.34 6.30 4.69
N TYR A 129 13.16 7.49 4.11
CA TYR A 129 13.58 8.78 4.66
C TYR A 129 12.42 9.78 4.65
N PHE A 130 12.24 10.51 5.74
CA PHE A 130 11.36 11.68 5.79
C PHE A 130 12.14 12.92 5.36
N ASP A 131 11.61 13.68 4.41
CA ASP A 131 12.30 14.84 3.83
C ASP A 131 12.56 15.94 4.88
N VAL A 132 13.83 16.14 5.27
CA VAL A 132 14.33 17.43 5.79
C VAL A 132 15.29 18.07 4.78
N ASP A 133 16.04 17.29 3.99
CA ASP A 133 16.82 17.73 2.82
C ASP A 133 17.05 16.57 1.81
N PRO A 134 16.55 16.66 0.56
CA PRO A 134 16.84 15.72 -0.53
C PRO A 134 18.34 15.48 -0.75
N LEU A 135 19.12 16.54 -0.52
CA LEU A 135 20.57 16.74 -0.48
C LEU A 135 21.42 15.67 0.20
N LYS A 136 20.94 15.30 1.39
CA LYS A 136 21.74 14.75 2.48
C LYS A 136 20.85 13.91 3.39
N PRO A 137 20.44 12.71 2.95
CA PRO A 137 19.73 11.79 3.82
C PRO A 137 20.62 11.48 5.03
N ASN A 138 20.13 11.80 6.22
CA ASN A 138 20.80 11.47 7.47
C ASN A 138 20.50 9.99 7.79
N PRO A 139 21.52 9.11 7.89
CA PRO A 139 21.31 7.70 8.17
C PRO A 139 20.56 7.41 9.48
N ASN A 140 20.63 8.35 10.44
CA ASN A 140 19.92 8.23 11.71
C ASN A 140 18.40 8.45 11.58
N ASP A 141 17.95 9.00 10.46
CA ASP A 141 16.52 9.25 10.17
C ASP A 141 15.90 8.12 9.32
N MET A 142 16.67 7.05 9.05
CA MET A 142 16.18 5.89 8.34
C MET A 142 15.18 5.13 9.21
N VAL A 143 13.98 4.98 8.69
CA VAL A 143 12.89 4.20 9.30
C VAL A 143 12.45 3.11 8.33
N ALA A 144 11.54 2.25 8.77
CA ALA A 144 11.02 1.17 7.93
C ALA A 144 9.48 1.11 7.89
N LYS A 145 8.79 1.74 8.84
CA LYS A 145 7.33 1.70 8.95
C LYS A 145 6.78 3.12 8.98
N VAL A 146 5.71 3.35 8.23
CA VAL A 146 5.01 4.63 8.13
C VAL A 146 3.63 4.47 8.78
N CYS A 147 3.31 5.35 9.73
CA CYS A 147 1.97 5.48 10.30
C CYS A 147 1.62 6.95 10.57
N LEU A 148 1.57 7.75 9.50
CA LEU A 148 1.36 9.19 9.64
C LEU A 148 -0.09 9.57 9.90
N LYS A 149 -0.28 10.62 10.69
CA LYS A 149 -1.48 11.47 10.70
C LYS A 149 -1.30 12.75 9.87
N GLU A 150 -0.06 13.10 9.58
CA GLU A 150 0.32 14.30 8.83
C GLU A 150 0.74 13.98 7.40
N ASN A 151 0.54 14.93 6.49
CA ASN A 151 0.88 14.80 5.08
C ASN A 151 2.38 15.10 4.83
N LEU A 152 3.26 14.38 5.50
CA LEU A 152 4.70 14.51 5.30
C LEU A 152 5.13 13.68 4.09
N THR A 153 5.91 14.29 3.21
CA THR A 153 6.50 13.60 2.06
C THR A 153 7.66 12.73 2.53
N PHE A 154 7.75 11.53 1.97
CA PHE A 154 8.80 10.58 2.29
C PHE A 154 9.30 9.87 1.05
N ARG A 155 10.52 9.33 1.12
CA ARG A 155 11.22 8.77 -0.04
C ARG A 155 11.87 7.45 0.29
N SER A 156 12.04 6.64 -0.73
CA SER A 156 12.73 5.36 -0.66
C SER A 156 13.83 5.29 -1.72
N TYR A 157 15.03 4.93 -1.31
CA TYR A 157 16.18 4.73 -2.21
C TYR A 157 16.59 3.26 -2.35
N ALA A 158 15.80 2.33 -1.80
CA ALA A 158 16.15 0.92 -1.73
C ALA A 158 16.57 0.36 -3.11
N PRO A 159 17.69 -0.39 -3.19
CA PRO A 159 18.13 -0.99 -4.44
C PRO A 159 17.22 -2.17 -4.84
N GLY A 160 17.02 -2.37 -6.15
CA GLY A 160 16.29 -3.52 -6.67
C GLY A 160 14.78 -3.29 -6.88
N PRO A 161 13.97 -4.36 -6.99
CA PRO A 161 12.52 -4.24 -7.16
C PRO A 161 11.92 -3.61 -5.90
N LEU A 162 11.30 -2.44 -6.05
CA LEU A 162 10.67 -1.78 -4.91
C LEU A 162 9.26 -2.30 -4.73
N TYR A 163 9.00 -2.82 -3.53
CA TYR A 163 7.67 -3.04 -3.03
C TYR A 163 7.55 -2.44 -1.63
N ILE A 164 6.34 -1.97 -1.32
CA ILE A 164 5.92 -1.59 0.01
C ILE A 164 4.91 -2.63 0.50
N TYR A 165 4.80 -2.81 1.80
CA TYR A 165 3.91 -3.82 2.38
C TYR A 165 2.96 -3.15 3.37
N PHE A 166 1.66 -3.29 3.16
CA PHE A 166 0.66 -2.80 4.08
C PHE A 166 0.25 -3.90 5.07
N SER A 167 0.16 -3.52 6.34
CA SER A 167 -0.35 -4.39 7.40
C SER A 167 -1.27 -3.60 8.32
N SER A 168 -2.51 -4.06 8.46
CA SER A 168 -3.43 -3.66 9.52
C SER A 168 -3.76 -4.85 10.44
N VAL A 169 -4.27 -4.56 11.63
CA VAL A 169 -4.83 -5.56 12.54
C VAL A 169 -6.35 -5.40 12.58
N ALA A 170 -7.06 -6.35 13.19
CA ALA A 170 -8.47 -6.19 13.47
C ALA A 170 -8.66 -5.06 14.50
N THR A 171 -9.50 -4.08 14.18
CA THR A 171 -9.92 -2.99 15.07
C THR A 171 -11.44 -2.89 15.05
N ASP A 172 -12.06 -2.35 16.09
CA ASP A 172 -13.54 -2.37 16.20
C ASP A 172 -14.21 -1.04 15.77
N PHE A 173 -13.51 -0.16 15.04
CA PHE A 173 -13.95 1.21 14.68
C PHE A 173 -14.75 1.93 15.78
N ALA A 174 -14.29 1.81 17.04
CA ALA A 174 -15.04 2.28 18.20
C ALA A 174 -15.20 3.81 18.22
N THR A 175 -14.28 4.54 17.58
CA THR A 175 -14.32 6.00 17.50
C THR A 175 -14.54 6.51 16.07
N GLU A 176 -15.05 7.74 15.94
CA GLU A 176 -15.16 8.42 14.63
C GLU A 176 -13.80 8.70 13.98
N GLU A 177 -12.72 8.76 14.78
CA GLU A 177 -11.36 8.87 14.26
C GLU A 177 -10.93 7.55 13.62
N ASP A 178 -11.30 6.41 14.23
CA ASP A 178 -11.01 5.09 13.68
C ASP A 178 -11.73 4.83 12.35
N LYS A 179 -12.91 5.43 12.15
CA LYS A 179 -13.66 5.31 10.89
C LYS A 179 -13.03 6.07 9.73
N ARG A 180 -11.97 6.85 9.96
CA ARG A 180 -11.28 7.64 8.94
C ARG A 180 -9.95 7.04 8.51
N GLN A 181 -9.59 5.83 8.96
CA GLN A 181 -8.27 5.25 8.66
C GLN A 181 -8.11 4.94 7.17
N GLY A 182 -7.02 5.38 6.57
CA GLY A 182 -6.92 5.36 5.12
C GLY A 182 -5.59 5.87 4.63
N PHE A 183 -5.27 5.55 3.38
CA PHE A 183 -4.25 6.28 2.67
C PHE A 183 -4.61 6.48 1.20
N ASN A 184 -4.26 7.66 0.71
CA ASN A 184 -4.22 8.03 -0.69
C ASN A 184 -2.95 8.84 -0.92
N ILE A 185 -1.96 8.18 -1.50
CA ILE A 185 -0.59 8.70 -1.60
C ILE A 185 -0.23 8.77 -3.06
N LYS A 186 0.22 9.95 -3.50
CA LYS A 186 0.82 10.11 -4.82
C LYS A 186 2.23 9.52 -4.77
N TYR A 187 2.59 8.69 -5.74
CA TYR A 187 3.96 8.21 -5.91
C TYR A 187 4.57 8.77 -7.20
N GLU A 188 5.89 8.92 -7.20
CA GLU A 188 6.66 9.33 -8.38
C GLU A 188 8.06 8.67 -8.37
N LEU A 189 8.41 7.99 -9.46
CA LEU A 189 9.72 7.39 -9.68
C LEU A 189 10.77 8.49 -9.94
N LEU A 190 11.85 8.46 -9.17
CA LEU A 190 12.94 9.43 -9.26
C LEU A 190 14.05 8.89 -10.16
N ASN A 191 14.53 9.70 -11.10
CA ASN A 191 15.67 9.37 -11.98
C ASN A 191 16.97 10.08 -11.58
N LYS A 192 16.90 11.03 -10.64
CA LYS A 192 18.05 11.71 -10.06
C LYS A 192 17.98 11.57 -8.55
N CYS A 193 18.94 10.84 -8.02
CA CYS A 193 19.20 10.66 -6.61
C CYS A 193 20.69 10.94 -6.44
N ILE A 194 21.07 11.40 -5.27
CA ILE A 194 22.39 11.96 -5.01
C ILE A 194 23.34 10.84 -4.61
#